data_AF-A0A966M6B4-F1
#
_entry.id   AF-A0A966M6B4-F1
#
_cell.length_a   1.000
_cell.length_b   1.000
_cell.length_c   1.000
_cell.angle_alpha   90.00
_cell.angle_beta   90.00
_cell.angle_gamma   90.00
#
_symmetry.space_group_name_H-M   'P 1'
#
loop_
_entity.id
_entity.type
_entity.pdbx_description
1 polymer ?
#
loop_
_entity_poly.entity_id
_entity_poly.type
_entity_poly.pdbx_seq_one_letter_code
_entity_poly.pdbx_strand_id
1 'polypeptide(L)'
;MWLLLLFIVVPVLEIWLFIIIGGAIGTYITLSIILLTAILGTFLVKAQGIYVLKEIQGRLNELKNPTEPIVHGAMILFAGALLLTPGFFTDSFHG
;
A
#
# COMPACT_ATOMS: atom_id res chain seq x y z
N MET A 1 12.67 3.30 20.43
CA MET A 1 13.74 3.77 19.52
C MET A 1 13.88 2.96 18.25
N TRP A 2 13.76 1.63 18.26
CA TRP A 2 13.91 0.79 17.05
C TRP A 2 12.96 1.13 15.88
N LEU A 3 11.68 1.43 16.17
CA LEU A 3 10.72 1.83 15.15
C LEU A 3 11.10 3.15 14.44
N LEU A 4 11.69 4.09 15.19
CA LEU A 4 12.14 5.37 14.64
C LEU A 4 13.34 5.18 13.71
N LEU A 5 14.25 4.26 14.06
CA LEU A 5 15.35 3.88 13.18
C LEU A 5 14.86 3.26 11.87
N LEU A 6 13.91 2.31 11.93
CA LEU A 6 13.31 1.72 10.73
C LEU A 6 12.63 2.76 9.85
N PHE A 7 11.87 3.68 10.46
CA PHE A 7 11.19 4.75 9.74
C PHE A 7 12.14 5.71 9.02
N ILE A 8 13.38 5.87 9.49
CA ILE A 8 14.41 6.70 8.82
C ILE A 8 15.20 5.87 7.80
N VAL A 9 15.64 4.68 8.18
CA VAL A 9 16.54 3.85 7.36
C VAL A 9 15.83 3.33 6.11
N VAL A 10 14.58 2.91 6.22
CA VAL A 10 13.84 2.34 5.08
C VAL A 10 13.68 3.36 3.94
N PRO A 11 13.17 4.58 4.16
CA PRO A 11 13.07 5.59 3.09
C PRO A 11 14.43 6.00 2.52
N VAL A 12 15.49 6.06 3.34
CA VAL A 12 16.84 6.37 2.87
C VAL A 12 17.34 5.29 1.91
N LEU A 13 17.12 4.01 2.24
CA LEU A 13 17.46 2.89 1.36
C LEU A 13 16.64 2.89 0.07
N GLU A 14 15.35 3.24 0.14
CA GLU A 14 14.49 3.39 -1.05
C GLU A 14 15.02 4.47 -2.00
N ILE A 15 15.36 5.66 -1.49
CA ILE A 15 15.91 6.74 -2.32
C ILE A 15 17.23 6.30 -2.96
N TRP A 16 18.10 5.62 -2.20
CA TRP A 16 19.35 5.09 -2.72
C TRP A 16 19.13 4.07 -3.84
N LEU A 17 18.17 3.15 -3.67
CA LEU A 17 17.79 2.17 -4.67
C LEU A 17 17.21 2.83 -5.93
N PHE A 18 16.38 3.88 -5.78
CA PHE A 18 15.85 4.64 -6.91
C PHE A 18 16.94 5.29 -7.76
N ILE A 19 18.01 5.79 -7.13
CA ILE A 19 19.16 6.35 -7.86
C ILE A 19 19.86 5.26 -8.68
N ILE A 20 20.06 4.07 -8.10
CA ILE A 20 20.73 2.96 -8.79
C ILE A 20 19.88 2.44 -9.95
N ILE A 21 18.60 2.15 -9.71
CA ILE A 21 17.67 1.65 -10.74
C ILE A 21 17.48 2.72 -11.81
N GLY A 22 17.29 3.98 -11.40
CA GLY A 22 17.20 5.12 -12.32
C GLY A 22 18.43 5.26 -13.23
N GLY A 23 19.63 4.97 -12.73
CA GLY A 23 20.85 4.91 -13.53
C GLY A 23 20.93 3.69 -14.46
N ALA A 24 20.37 2.55 -14.06
CA ALA A 24 20.42 1.29 -14.81
C ALA A 24 19.39 1.21 -15.95
N ILE A 25 18.13 1.55 -15.68
CA ILE A 25 17.01 1.44 -16.63
C ILE A 25 16.45 2.79 -17.08
N GLY A 26 16.96 3.90 -16.55
CA GLY A 26 16.51 5.25 -16.85
C GLY A 26 15.45 5.77 -15.88
N THR A 27 15.59 7.03 -15.48
CA THR A 27 14.70 7.70 -14.53
C THR A 27 13.25 7.74 -15.01
N TYR A 28 13.01 8.01 -16.30
CA TYR A 28 11.65 8.06 -16.86
C TYR A 28 10.93 6.71 -16.76
N ILE A 29 11.62 5.60 -17.03
CA ILE A 29 11.06 4.25 -16.91
C ILE A 29 10.79 3.92 -15.44
N THR A 30 11.74 4.23 -14.56
CA THR A 30 11.60 4.01 -13.11
C THR A 30 10.38 4.75 -12.54
N LEU A 31 10.21 6.04 -12.89
CA LEU A 31 9.05 6.83 -12.48
C LEU A 31 7.74 6.29 -13.06
N SER A 32 7.77 5.82 -14.32
CA SER A 32 6.59 5.24 -14.96
C SER A 32 6.14 3.96 -14.25
N ILE A 33 7.08 3.11 -13.84
CA ILE A 33 6.79 1.89 -13.07
C ILE A 33 6.18 2.26 -11.71
N ILE A 34 6.77 3.21 -10.97
CA ILE A 34 6.24 3.67 -9.68
C ILE A 34 4.80 4.18 -9.85
N LEU A 35 4.54 5.04 -10.83
CA LEU A 35 3.20 5.56 -11.12
C LEU A 35 2.22 4.44 -11.45
N LEU A 36 2.63 3.48 -12.29
CA LEU A 36 1.80 2.34 -12.67
C LEU A 36 1.46 1.48 -11.45
N THR A 37 2.44 1.19 -10.58
CA THR A 37 2.21 0.43 -9.35
C THR A 37 1.28 1.16 -8.39
N ALA A 38 1.42 2.48 -8.23
CA ALA A 38 0.55 3.29 -7.39
C ALA A 38 -0.90 3.31 -7.90
N ILE A 39 -1.10 3.38 -9.23
CA ILE A 39 -2.42 3.31 -9.86
C ILE A 39 -3.06 1.94 -9.62
N LEU A 40 -2.33 0.86 -9.89
CA LEU A 40 -2.82 -0.52 -9.67
C LEU A 40 -3.18 -0.77 -8.21
N GLY A 41 -2.33 -0.33 -7.30
CA GLY A 41 -2.55 -0.36 -5.87
C GLY A 41 -3.81 0.36 -5.42
N THR A 42 -3.96 1.61 -5.86
CA THR A 42 -5.14 2.42 -5.58
C THR A 42 -6.41 1.75 -6.09
N PHE A 43 -6.35 1.14 -7.28
CA PHE A 43 -7.48 0.42 -7.85
C PHE A 43 -7.86 -0.81 -7.01
N LEU A 44 -6.87 -1.57 -6.54
CA LEU A 44 -7.09 -2.74 -5.69
C LEU A 44 -7.73 -2.35 -4.35
N VAL A 45 -7.19 -1.33 -3.68
CA VAL A 45 -7.72 -0.80 -2.42
C VAL A 45 -9.16 -0.31 -2.59
N LYS A 46 -9.44 0.41 -3.68
CA LYS A 46 -10.78 0.89 -4.00
C LYS A 46 -11.76 -0.27 -4.21
N ALA A 47 -11.36 -1.29 -4.95
CA ALA A 47 -12.21 -2.46 -5.21
C ALA A 47 -12.56 -3.21 -3.91
N GLN A 48 -11.56 -3.48 -3.06
CA GLN A 48 -11.77 -4.16 -1.78
C GLN A 48 -12.56 -3.28 -0.79
N GLY A 49 -12.29 -1.97 -0.75
CA GLY A 49 -13.02 -1.03 0.10
C GLY A 49 -14.52 -0.97 -0.21
N ILE A 50 -14.90 -0.97 -1.50
CA ILE A 50 -16.31 -1.01 -1.91
C ILE A 50 -17.00 -2.30 -1.44
N TYR A 51 -16.32 -3.44 -1.53
CA TYR A 51 -16.85 -4.72 -1.06
C TYR A 51 -17.12 -4.69 0.45
N VAL A 52 -16.15 -4.22 1.24
CA VAL A 52 -16.30 -4.12 2.71
C VAL A 52 -17.40 -3.14 3.10
N LEU A 53 -17.51 -2.00 2.42
CA LEU A 53 -18.60 -1.04 2.69
C LEU A 53 -19.98 -1.66 2.48
N LYS A 54 -20.15 -2.47 1.41
CA LYS A 54 -21.40 -3.20 1.19
C LYS A 54 -21.68 -4.22 2.29
N GLU A 55 -20.66 -4.91 2.76
CA GLU A 55 -20.81 -5.87 3.85
C GLU A 55 -21.19 -5.18 5.18
N ILE A 56 -20.55 -4.06 5.51
CA ILE A 56 -20.90 -3.25 6.69
C ILE A 56 -22.37 -2.81 6.61
N GLN A 57 -22.80 -2.26 5.47
CA GLN A 57 -24.19 -1.85 5.26
C GLN A 57 -25.17 -3.02 5.40
N GLY A 58 -24.86 -4.18 4.82
CA GLY A 58 -25.68 -5.39 4.93
C GLY A 58 -25.84 -5.85 6.38
N ARG A 59 -24.73 -5.93 7.14
CA ARG A 59 -24.74 -6.35 8.55
C ARG A 59 -25.54 -5.38 9.42
N LEU A 60 -25.38 -4.07 9.20
CA LEU A 60 -26.14 -3.04 9.92
C LEU A 60 -27.65 -3.13 9.62
N ASN A 61 -28.03 -3.34 8.36
CA ASN A 61 -29.44 -3.51 7.96
C ASN A 61 -30.07 -4.76 8.58
N GLU A 62 -29.28 -5.82 8.78
CA GLU A 62 -29.71 -7.06 9.43
C GLU A 62 -29.60 -7.02 10.96
N LEU A 63 -29.25 -5.87 11.56
CA LEU A 63 -28.99 -5.72 13.01
C LEU A 63 -27.93 -6.71 13.54
N LYS A 64 -27.01 -7.14 12.67
CA LYS A 64 -25.88 -8.01 12.99
C LYS A 64 -24.67 -7.16 13.38
N ASN A 65 -23.77 -7.76 14.17
CA ASN A 65 -22.53 -7.11 14.57
C ASN A 65 -21.61 -6.87 13.33
N PRO A 66 -21.20 -5.62 13.04
CA PRO A 66 -20.34 -5.27 11.91
C PRO A 66 -18.85 -5.14 12.25
N THR A 67 -18.41 -5.53 13.46
CA THR A 67 -17.03 -5.32 13.92
C THR A 67 -15.99 -5.97 13.01
N GLU A 68 -16.23 -7.19 12.54
CA GLU A 68 -15.29 -7.90 11.65
C GLU A 68 -15.09 -7.16 10.30
N PRO A 69 -16.14 -6.81 9.54
CA PRO A 69 -16.00 -5.98 8.34
C PRO A 69 -15.32 -4.63 8.59
N ILE A 70 -15.56 -3.98 9.73
CA ILE A 70 -14.92 -2.70 10.07
C ILE A 70 -13.41 -2.87 10.26
N VAL A 71 -12.98 -3.93 10.97
CA VAL A 71 -11.55 -4.24 11.13
C VAL A 71 -10.92 -4.56 9.78
N HIS A 72 -11.60 -5.33 8.95
CA HIS A 72 -11.12 -5.64 7.60
C HIS A 72 -10.98 -4.38 6.74
N GLY A 73 -11.95 -3.46 6.82
CA GLY A 73 -11.87 -2.15 6.16
C GLY A 73 -10.68 -1.32 6.63
N ALA A 74 -10.41 -1.30 7.94
CA ALA A 74 -9.24 -0.62 8.49
C ALA A 74 -7.92 -1.22 7.98
N MET A 75 -7.84 -2.55 7.86
CA MET A 75 -6.67 -3.24 7.29
C MET A 75 -6.45 -2.88 5.82
N ILE A 76 -7.52 -2.81 5.02
CA ILE A 76 -7.43 -2.40 3.60
C ILE A 76 -6.90 -0.96 3.48
N LEU A 77 -7.37 -0.05 4.33
CA LEU A 77 -6.87 1.33 4.35
C LEU A 77 -5.41 1.41 4.77
N PHE A 78 -5.01 0.63 5.77
CA PHE A 78 -3.62 0.57 6.23
C PHE A 78 -2.69 -0.02 5.15
N ALA A 79 -3.11 -1.11 4.51
CA ALA A 79 -2.40 -1.71 3.39
C ALA A 79 -2.29 -0.73 2.20
N GLY A 80 -3.37 0.00 1.90
CA GLY A 80 -3.37 1.03 0.86
C GLY A 80 -2.42 2.19 1.16
N ALA A 81 -2.38 2.68 2.41
CA ALA A 81 -1.45 3.72 2.82
C ALA A 81 0.02 3.26 2.68
N LEU A 82 0.32 2.02 3.07
CA LEU A 82 1.65 1.44 2.90
C LEU A 82 2.02 1.25 1.42
N LEU A 83 1.10 0.79 0.59
CA LEU A 83 1.35 0.52 -0.83
C LEU A 83 1.52 1.82 -1.65
N LEU A 84 0.86 2.91 -1.25
CA LEU A 84 1.10 4.24 -1.81
C LEU A 84 2.50 4.78 -1.47
N THR A 85 3.15 4.23 -0.44
CA THR A 85 4.54 4.52 -0.11
C THR A 85 5.41 3.68 -1.05
N PRO A 86 6.33 4.26 -1.85
CA PRO A 86 7.07 3.53 -2.87
C PRO A 86 7.99 2.42 -2.31
N GLY A 87 7.48 1.21 -2.12
CA GLY A 87 8.12 0.08 -1.44
C GLY A 87 9.14 -0.75 -2.22
N PHE A 88 9.84 -0.21 -3.24
CA PHE A 88 10.73 -1.02 -4.10
C PHE A 88 11.73 -1.89 -3.32
N PHE A 89 12.26 -1.35 -2.23
CA PHE A 89 13.16 -2.09 -1.34
C PHE A 89 12.42 -3.18 -0.55
N THR A 90 11.27 -2.85 0.06
CA THR A 90 10.48 -3.82 0.85
C THR A 90 9.83 -4.91 0.01
N ASP A 91 9.48 -4.61 -1.24
CA ASP A 91 8.87 -5.55 -2.19
C ASP A 91 9.90 -6.58 -2.68
N SER A 92 11.19 -6.20 -2.76
CA SER A 92 12.29 -7.11 -3.15
C SER A 92 12.56 -8.23 -2.14
N PHE A 93 12.08 -8.11 -0.88
CA PHE A 93 12.20 -9.16 0.14
C PHE A 93 10.94 -10.03 0.25
N HIS A 94 9.86 -9.69 -0.44
CA HIS A 94 8.59 -10.43 -0.43
C HIS A 94 8.43 -11.37 -1.65
N GLY A 95 9.49 -11.54 -2.46
CA GLY A 95 9.55 -12.46 -3.61
C GLY A 95 10.76 -13.37 -3.57
#